data_AF-B7BFI3-F1
#
_entry.id   AF-B7BFI3-F1
#
_cell.length_a   1.000
_cell.length_b   1.000
_cell.length_c   1.000
_cell.angle_alpha   90.00
_cell.angle_beta   90.00
_cell.angle_gamma   90.00
#
_symmetry.space_group_name_H-M   'P 1'
#
loop_
_entity.id
_entity.type
_entity.pdbx_description
1 polymer ?
#
loop_
_entity_poly.entity_id
_entity_poly.type
_entity_poly.pdbx_seq_one_letter_code
_entity_poly.pdbx_strand_id
1 'polypeptide(L)'
;CHKVRRALHLKKGQFDEKIEELVENATYGGELRIYFNAMFDRLISKDPENDFKSIRFHGNVMVAIADSRNGSGHHVRIPLDITFPFRRENLFVDSQVHYSYANEVCGMTNDWCDSTKWETGMIPFTGSVRKSRMAEYKKQEAAYEQTFRDGKCTFGDMNYKRHRDVRYSNEYPAGCRCPHCGTFWID
;
A
#
# COMPACT_ATOMS: atom_id res chain seq x y z
N CYS A 1 15.40 -7.37 6.70
CA CYS A 1 15.34 -8.75 6.14
C CYS A 1 14.47 -9.76 6.93
N HIS A 2 14.67 -10.01 8.24
CA HIS A 2 13.93 -11.09 8.96
C HIS A 2 12.39 -10.94 8.92
N LYS A 3 11.84 -9.72 9.08
CA LYS A 3 10.39 -9.51 9.09
C LYS A 3 9.74 -9.90 7.76
N VAL A 4 10.36 -9.56 6.63
CA VAL A 4 9.88 -9.91 5.29
C VAL A 4 9.88 -11.42 5.08
N ARG A 5 10.98 -12.10 5.42
CA ARG A 5 11.05 -13.58 5.34
C ARG A 5 9.94 -14.26 6.11
N ARG A 6 9.71 -13.82 7.34
CA ARG A 6 8.66 -14.39 8.21
C ARG A 6 7.28 -14.19 7.61
N ALA A 7 7.01 -13.00 7.06
CA ALA A 7 5.73 -12.70 6.41
C ALA A 7 5.50 -13.50 5.13
N LEU A 8 6.57 -13.83 4.39
CA LEU A 8 6.51 -14.65 3.17
C LEU A 8 6.79 -16.14 3.43
N HIS A 9 6.78 -16.58 4.69
CA HIS A 9 7.07 -17.97 5.10
C HIS A 9 8.37 -18.55 4.50
N LEU A 10 9.39 -17.71 4.26
CA LEU A 10 10.65 -18.11 3.66
C LEU A 10 11.63 -18.68 4.68
N LYS A 11 12.39 -19.69 4.26
CA LYS A 11 13.52 -20.22 5.03
C LYS A 11 14.68 -19.22 5.00
N LYS A 12 15.59 -19.33 5.98
CA LYS A 12 16.87 -18.61 5.95
C LYS A 12 17.68 -19.06 4.72
N GLY A 13 18.34 -18.14 4.02
CA GLY A 13 19.09 -18.43 2.79
C GLY A 13 18.25 -18.42 1.52
N GLN A 14 16.92 -18.42 1.61
CA GLN A 14 16.05 -18.42 0.45
C GLN A 14 15.88 -16.99 -0.09
N PHE A 15 16.31 -16.76 -1.33
CA PHE A 15 16.21 -15.48 -2.05
C PHE A 15 16.87 -14.29 -1.34
N ASP A 16 18.01 -14.51 -0.67
CA ASP A 16 18.64 -13.50 0.20
C ASP A 16 18.91 -12.19 -0.52
N GLU A 17 19.54 -12.26 -1.68
CA GLU A 17 19.84 -11.10 -2.51
C GLU A 17 18.59 -10.27 -2.84
N LYS A 18 17.47 -10.92 -3.20
CA LYS A 18 16.21 -10.22 -3.52
C LYS A 18 15.58 -9.58 -2.29
N ILE A 19 15.68 -10.22 -1.13
CA ILE A 19 15.13 -9.69 0.12
C ILE A 19 15.99 -8.51 0.63
N GLU A 20 17.30 -8.57 0.42
CA GLU A 20 18.22 -7.47 0.70
C GLU A 20 17.95 -6.30 -0.23
N GLU A 21 17.91 -6.54 -1.54
CA GLU A 21 17.53 -5.54 -2.55
C GLU A 21 16.20 -4.85 -2.20
N LEU A 22 15.18 -5.63 -1.84
CA LEU A 22 13.87 -5.09 -1.47
C LEU A 22 13.93 -4.17 -0.24
N VAL A 23 14.71 -4.52 0.77
CA VAL A 23 14.78 -3.77 2.03
C VAL A 23 15.68 -2.55 1.91
N GLU A 24 16.80 -2.66 1.19
CA GLU A 24 17.77 -1.58 1.02
C GLU A 24 17.24 -0.45 0.14
N ASN A 25 16.46 -0.78 -0.89
CA ASN A 25 15.91 0.22 -1.81
C ASN A 25 14.58 0.82 -1.33
N ALA A 26 13.92 0.22 -0.33
CA ALA A 26 12.71 0.78 0.29
C ALA A 26 13.07 1.68 1.50
N THR A 27 13.80 2.77 1.24
CA THR A 27 14.48 3.61 2.23
C THR A 27 13.56 4.21 3.31
N TYR A 28 12.33 4.59 2.99
CA TYR A 28 11.33 5.07 3.97
C TYR A 28 10.50 3.94 4.61
N GLY A 29 10.77 2.69 4.24
CA GLY A 29 10.00 1.53 4.66
C GLY A 29 8.60 1.50 4.03
N GLY A 30 7.61 1.07 4.81
CA GLY A 30 6.22 0.93 4.35
C GLY A 30 5.61 -0.41 4.76
N GLU A 31 4.54 -0.80 4.07
CA GLU A 31 3.94 -2.11 4.24
C GLU A 31 4.43 -3.07 3.15
N LEU A 32 4.66 -4.33 3.55
CA LEU A 32 4.94 -5.42 2.62
C LEU A 32 3.65 -5.79 1.88
N ARG A 33 3.68 -5.78 0.56
CA ARG A 33 2.53 -5.99 -0.32
C ARG A 33 2.86 -7.01 -1.40
N ILE A 34 1.86 -7.75 -1.83
CA ILE A 34 1.89 -8.58 -3.03
C ILE A 34 1.00 -7.90 -4.06
N TYR A 35 1.55 -7.63 -5.24
CA TYR A 35 0.83 -7.00 -6.35
C TYR A 35 0.41 -8.07 -7.37
N PHE A 36 -0.84 -8.00 -7.79
CA PHE A 36 -1.44 -8.90 -8.76
C PHE A 36 -2.62 -8.24 -9.45
N ASN A 37 -2.84 -8.60 -10.71
CA ASN A 37 -3.98 -8.13 -11.48
C ASN A 37 -5.19 -9.02 -11.28
N ALA A 38 -6.35 -8.41 -11.01
CA ALA A 38 -7.61 -9.10 -10.83
C ALA A 38 -8.78 -8.16 -11.14
N MET A 39 -9.89 -8.72 -11.61
CA MET A 39 -11.15 -7.98 -11.69
C MET A 39 -11.81 -7.97 -10.31
N PHE A 40 -12.09 -6.77 -9.80
CA PHE A 40 -12.51 -6.55 -8.41
C PHE A 40 -13.84 -7.24 -8.06
N ASP A 41 -14.77 -7.27 -9.02
CA ASP A 41 -16.06 -7.97 -8.92
C ASP A 41 -15.94 -9.48 -8.72
N ARG A 42 -14.79 -10.07 -9.06
CA ARG A 42 -14.48 -11.49 -8.86
C ARG A 42 -13.82 -11.79 -7.51
N LEU A 43 -13.32 -10.79 -6.80
CA LEU A 43 -12.57 -11.00 -5.54
C LEU A 43 -13.44 -10.82 -4.30
N ILE A 44 -14.43 -9.94 -4.36
CA ILE A 44 -15.17 -9.55 -3.16
C ILE A 44 -16.67 -9.69 -3.41
N SER A 45 -17.34 -10.42 -2.54
CA SER A 45 -18.79 -10.59 -2.60
C SER A 45 -19.51 -9.47 -1.82
N LYS A 46 -20.80 -9.29 -2.12
CA LYS A 46 -21.66 -8.33 -1.41
C LYS A 46 -21.83 -8.68 0.07
N ASP A 47 -21.89 -9.96 0.37
CA ASP A 47 -22.01 -10.50 1.73
C ASP A 47 -20.67 -11.10 2.17
N PRO A 48 -19.92 -10.47 3.09
CA PRO A 48 -18.60 -10.91 3.51
C PRO A 48 -18.50 -12.38 3.95
N GLU A 49 -19.60 -13.00 4.39
CA GLU A 49 -19.62 -14.42 4.74
C GLU A 49 -19.36 -15.33 3.52
N ASN A 50 -19.69 -14.86 2.32
CA ASN A 50 -19.46 -15.55 1.05
C ASN A 50 -18.11 -15.23 0.41
N ASP A 51 -17.29 -14.37 1.03
CA ASP A 51 -15.93 -14.14 0.57
C ASP A 51 -15.10 -15.44 0.70
N PHE A 52 -14.17 -15.63 -0.25
CA PHE A 52 -13.22 -16.72 -0.18
C PHE A 52 -12.41 -16.68 1.11
N LYS A 53 -11.96 -17.83 1.60
CA LYS A 53 -11.32 -17.96 2.92
C LYS A 53 -9.80 -18.01 2.83
N SER A 54 -9.25 -18.25 1.64
CA SER A 54 -7.81 -18.23 1.38
C SER A 54 -7.47 -17.75 -0.03
N ILE A 55 -6.27 -17.18 -0.17
CA ILE A 55 -5.68 -16.80 -1.46
C ILE A 55 -4.28 -17.36 -1.56
N ARG A 56 -4.00 -18.02 -2.68
CA ARG A 56 -2.68 -18.53 -3.04
C ARG A 56 -2.06 -17.61 -4.08
N PHE A 57 -0.78 -17.31 -3.92
CA PHE A 57 0.05 -16.61 -4.89
C PHE A 57 1.17 -17.53 -5.32
N HIS A 58 1.38 -17.66 -6.64
CA HIS A 58 2.41 -18.53 -7.17
C HIS A 58 3.05 -17.98 -8.45
N GLY A 59 4.16 -18.59 -8.86
CA GLY A 59 4.97 -18.12 -9.99
C GLY A 59 5.92 -17.00 -9.58
N ASN A 60 6.19 -16.06 -10.48
CA ASN A 60 7.10 -14.94 -10.22
C ASN A 60 6.31 -13.80 -9.55
N VAL A 61 6.06 -13.96 -8.26
CA VAL A 61 5.25 -13.06 -7.45
C VAL A 61 5.95 -11.71 -7.28
N MET A 62 5.23 -10.63 -7.60
CA MET A 62 5.62 -9.25 -7.36
C MET A 62 5.44 -8.89 -5.89
N VAL A 63 6.55 -8.74 -5.19
CA VAL A 63 6.58 -8.37 -3.77
C VAL A 63 7.16 -6.98 -3.66
N ALA A 64 6.46 -6.08 -2.98
CA ALA A 64 6.90 -4.71 -2.78
C ALA A 64 6.86 -4.31 -1.31
N ILE A 65 7.72 -3.36 -0.94
CA ILE A 65 7.54 -2.55 0.26
C ILE A 65 7.13 -1.18 -0.27
N ALA A 66 5.92 -0.74 0.09
CA ALA A 66 5.38 0.53 -0.41
C ALA A 66 4.85 1.39 0.74
N ASP A 67 5.23 2.66 0.71
CA ASP A 67 4.75 3.72 1.57
C ASP A 67 3.87 4.69 0.77
N SER A 68 2.57 4.43 0.81
CA SER A 68 1.54 5.24 0.15
C SER A 68 1.26 6.58 0.85
N ARG A 69 1.99 6.92 1.92
CA ARG A 69 1.88 8.22 2.61
C ARG A 69 2.92 9.21 2.15
N ASN A 70 4.15 8.74 1.96
CA ASN A 70 5.28 9.58 1.56
C ASN A 70 5.66 9.39 0.08
N GLY A 71 5.06 8.41 -0.61
CA GLY A 71 5.33 8.18 -2.03
C GLY A 71 6.67 7.52 -2.27
N SER A 72 6.90 6.37 -1.65
CA SER A 72 8.14 5.62 -1.85
C SER A 72 7.91 4.10 -1.82
N GLY A 73 8.91 3.36 -2.28
CA GLY A 73 8.92 1.91 -2.19
C GLY A 73 9.83 1.27 -3.22
N HIS A 74 10.04 -0.04 -3.05
CA HIS A 74 10.74 -0.88 -4.02
C HIS A 74 10.01 -2.20 -4.17
N HIS A 75 10.22 -2.88 -5.30
CA HIS A 75 9.64 -4.19 -5.55
C HIS A 75 10.67 -5.13 -6.17
N VAL A 76 10.45 -6.42 -5.94
CA VAL A 76 11.25 -7.50 -6.51
C VAL A 76 10.33 -8.62 -6.99
N ARG A 77 10.81 -9.38 -7.97
CA ARG A 77 10.18 -10.61 -8.45
C ARG A 77 10.73 -11.80 -7.71
N ILE A 78 9.90 -12.52 -6.96
CA ILE A 78 10.31 -13.71 -6.21
C ILE A 78 9.52 -14.93 -6.71
N PRO A 79 10.18 -16.03 -7.10
CA PRO A 79 9.50 -17.27 -7.48
C PRO A 79 8.95 -17.93 -6.22
N LEU A 80 7.67 -17.70 -5.93
CA LEU A 80 6.99 -18.15 -4.72
C LEU A 80 5.84 -19.10 -5.05
N ASP A 81 5.43 -19.83 -4.01
CA ASP A 81 4.17 -20.55 -3.94
C ASP A 81 3.70 -20.49 -2.49
N ILE A 82 2.77 -19.60 -2.19
CA ILE A 82 2.37 -19.26 -0.83
C ILE A 82 0.87 -19.02 -0.72
N THR A 83 0.27 -19.50 0.37
CA THR A 83 -1.15 -19.30 0.67
C THR A 83 -1.30 -18.50 1.96
N PHE A 84 -2.23 -17.55 1.94
CA PHE A 84 -2.63 -16.76 3.10
C PHE A 84 -4.12 -16.97 3.41
N PRO A 85 -4.53 -16.87 4.68
CA PRO A 85 -5.95 -16.71 5.00
C PRO A 85 -6.43 -15.36 4.43
N PHE A 86 -7.63 -15.33 3.87
CA PHE A 86 -8.17 -14.09 3.34
C PHE A 86 -8.58 -13.14 4.45
N ARG A 87 -8.19 -11.86 4.30
CA ARG A 87 -8.69 -10.75 5.11
C ARG A 87 -9.08 -9.62 4.19
N ARG A 88 -10.38 -9.36 4.09
CA ARG A 88 -10.95 -8.30 3.22
C ARG A 88 -10.29 -6.94 3.43
N GLU A 89 -9.96 -6.59 4.67
CA GLU A 89 -9.31 -5.33 5.04
C GLU A 89 -7.88 -5.18 4.50
N ASN A 90 -7.23 -6.29 4.13
CA ASN A 90 -5.89 -6.27 3.54
C ASN A 90 -5.92 -6.13 2.01
N LEU A 91 -7.10 -6.27 1.40
CA LEU A 91 -7.28 -6.14 -0.04
C LEU A 91 -7.73 -4.72 -0.38
N PHE A 92 -6.97 -4.05 -1.23
CA PHE A 92 -7.32 -2.72 -1.73
C PHE A 92 -6.76 -2.52 -3.15
N VAL A 93 -7.35 -1.59 -3.88
CA VAL A 93 -6.87 -1.19 -5.20
C VAL A 93 -5.81 -0.10 -5.02
N ASP A 94 -4.64 -0.27 -5.63
CA ASP A 94 -3.49 0.62 -5.46
C ASP A 94 -3.76 2.06 -5.94
N SER A 95 -4.62 2.26 -6.94
CA SER A 95 -5.02 3.60 -7.39
C SER A 95 -5.98 4.32 -6.43
N GLN A 96 -6.45 3.67 -5.36
CA GLN A 96 -7.37 4.27 -4.37
C GLN A 96 -6.67 4.82 -3.13
N VAL A 97 -5.34 4.95 -3.17
CA VAL A 97 -4.53 5.47 -2.05
C VAL A 97 -3.75 6.68 -2.53
N HIS A 98 -3.38 7.58 -1.60
CA HIS A 98 -2.83 8.89 -1.96
C HIS A 98 -1.63 8.81 -2.91
N TYR A 99 -0.60 8.05 -2.53
CA TYR A 99 0.48 7.67 -3.45
C TYR A 99 0.30 6.20 -3.83
N SER A 100 -0.28 5.98 -4.99
CA SER A 100 -0.33 4.70 -5.68
C SER A 100 1.10 4.26 -6.04
N TYR A 101 1.47 3.05 -5.65
CA TYR A 101 2.81 2.56 -5.91
C TYR A 101 3.07 2.37 -7.41
N ALA A 102 2.09 1.79 -8.11
CA ALA A 102 2.24 1.49 -9.52
C ALA A 102 2.31 2.78 -10.34
N ASN A 103 1.36 3.70 -10.18
CA ASN A 103 1.25 4.86 -11.08
C ASN A 103 2.06 6.06 -10.61
N GLU A 104 1.88 6.50 -9.36
CA GLU A 104 2.45 7.76 -8.87
C GLU A 104 3.89 7.61 -8.38
N VAL A 105 4.24 6.47 -7.77
CA VAL A 105 5.61 6.25 -7.28
C VAL A 105 6.52 5.72 -8.40
N CYS A 106 6.07 4.72 -9.16
CA CYS A 106 6.93 4.00 -10.10
C CYS A 106 6.59 4.18 -11.59
N GLY A 107 5.46 4.81 -11.94
CA GLY A 107 5.08 5.03 -13.35
C GLY A 107 4.93 3.75 -14.18
N MET A 108 4.46 2.66 -13.57
CA MET A 108 4.35 1.33 -14.14
C MET A 108 3.22 1.21 -15.16
N THR A 109 3.41 0.32 -16.14
CA THR A 109 2.34 -0.12 -17.06
C THR A 109 1.40 -1.10 -16.35
N ASN A 110 0.17 -1.27 -16.83
CA ASN A 110 -0.83 -2.12 -16.15
C ASN A 110 -0.42 -3.60 -16.01
N ASP A 111 0.39 -4.12 -16.91
CA ASP A 111 0.84 -5.51 -16.98
C ASP A 111 2.06 -5.82 -16.08
N TRP A 112 2.59 -4.83 -15.37
CA TRP A 112 3.82 -4.96 -14.57
C TRP A 112 3.80 -6.09 -13.53
N CYS A 113 2.61 -6.53 -13.10
CA CYS A 113 2.42 -7.59 -12.12
C CYS A 113 1.74 -8.86 -12.65
N ASP A 114 1.65 -9.04 -13.97
CA ASP A 114 1.07 -10.23 -14.62
C ASP A 114 1.85 -11.53 -14.32
N SER A 115 3.10 -11.39 -13.86
CA SER A 115 3.91 -12.52 -13.42
C SER A 115 3.42 -13.15 -12.11
N THR A 116 2.63 -12.43 -11.31
CA THR A 116 1.99 -12.94 -10.10
C THR A 116 0.72 -13.70 -10.48
N LYS A 117 0.76 -15.03 -10.38
CA LYS A 117 -0.43 -15.86 -10.53
C LYS A 117 -1.13 -16.02 -9.18
N TRP A 118 -2.45 -16.15 -9.20
CA TRP A 118 -3.23 -16.26 -7.97
C TRP A 118 -4.45 -17.17 -8.13
N GLU A 119 -4.85 -17.79 -7.02
CA GLU A 119 -6.00 -18.69 -6.92
C GLU A 119 -6.72 -18.43 -5.58
N THR A 120 -8.05 -18.51 -5.55
CA THR A 120 -8.85 -18.37 -4.33
C THR A 120 -9.41 -19.71 -3.87
N GLY A 121 -9.59 -19.87 -2.56
CA GLY A 121 -10.12 -21.09 -1.96
C GLY A 121 -11.19 -20.80 -0.91
N MET A 122 -12.23 -21.64 -0.86
CA MET A 122 -13.28 -21.58 0.16
C MET A 122 -12.88 -22.29 1.45
N ILE A 123 -11.84 -23.11 1.42
CA ILE A 123 -11.34 -23.83 2.58
C ILE A 123 -10.59 -22.83 3.49
N PRO A 124 -10.97 -22.72 4.78
CA PRO A 124 -10.23 -21.91 5.74
C PRO A 124 -8.78 -22.38 5.85
N PHE A 125 -7.84 -21.43 5.79
CA PHE A 125 -6.43 -21.72 5.97
C PHE A 125 -5.99 -21.39 7.39
N THR A 126 -5.27 -22.32 8.05
CA THR A 126 -4.89 -22.24 9.47
C THR A 126 -3.74 -21.27 9.77
N GLY A 127 -3.15 -20.65 8.74
CA GLY A 127 -2.13 -19.63 8.91
C GLY A 127 -2.67 -18.32 9.48
N SER A 128 -1.77 -17.37 9.70
CA SER A 128 -2.14 -16.00 10.10
C SER A 128 -1.55 -15.00 9.13
N VAL A 129 -2.29 -13.93 8.87
CA VAL A 129 -1.80 -12.75 8.14
C VAL A 129 -2.03 -11.53 9.03
N ARG A 130 -1.07 -10.62 9.09
CA ARG A 130 -1.23 -9.40 9.90
C ARG A 130 -2.27 -8.49 9.25
N LYS A 131 -3.08 -7.81 10.07
CA LYS A 131 -3.96 -6.73 9.59
C LYS A 131 -3.11 -5.57 9.05
N SER A 132 -3.41 -5.13 7.83
CA SER A 132 -2.81 -3.95 7.20
C SER A 132 -3.38 -2.67 7.80
N ARG A 133 -2.58 -1.60 7.80
CA ARG A 133 -3.00 -0.24 8.18
C ARG A 133 -3.73 0.49 7.06
N MET A 134 -3.82 -0.08 5.86
CA MET A 134 -4.40 0.60 4.69
C MET A 134 -5.89 0.86 4.81
N ALA A 135 -6.66 -0.03 5.44
CA ALA A 135 -8.08 0.21 5.66
C ALA A 135 -8.33 1.46 6.53
N GLU A 136 -7.53 1.64 7.59
CA GLU A 136 -7.60 2.82 8.46
C GLU A 136 -7.10 4.07 7.74
N TYR A 137 -6.00 3.95 7.00
CA TYR A 137 -5.47 5.05 6.20
C TYR A 137 -6.47 5.55 5.14
N LYS A 138 -7.15 4.65 4.43
CA LYS A 138 -8.19 5.04 3.46
C LYS A 138 -9.37 5.76 4.12
N LYS A 139 -9.77 5.35 5.33
CA LYS A 139 -10.81 6.06 6.10
C LYS A 139 -10.35 7.47 6.48
N GLN A 140 -9.09 7.62 6.88
CA GLN A 140 -8.48 8.92 7.19
C GLN A 140 -8.44 9.83 5.95
N GLU A 141 -7.98 9.32 4.81
CA GLU A 141 -7.96 10.07 3.54
C GLU A 141 -9.37 10.51 3.11
N ALA A 142 -10.37 9.63 3.26
CA ALA A 142 -11.76 9.99 2.96
C ALA A 142 -12.30 11.08 3.91
N ALA A 143 -11.91 11.06 5.19
CA ALA A 143 -12.30 12.09 6.16
C ALA A 143 -11.66 13.45 5.83
N TYR A 144 -10.39 13.46 5.40
CA TYR A 144 -9.71 14.67 4.92
C TYR A 144 -10.39 15.25 3.69
N GLU A 145 -10.70 14.39 2.72
CA GLU A 145 -11.41 14.77 1.50
C GLU A 145 -12.79 15.36 1.81
N GLN A 146 -13.55 14.74 2.70
CA GLN A 146 -14.85 15.28 3.14
C GLN A 146 -14.70 16.65 3.80
N THR A 147 -13.74 16.79 4.73
CA THR A 147 -13.48 18.05 5.43
C THR A 147 -13.13 19.18 4.45
N PHE A 148 -12.34 18.86 3.42
CA PHE A 148 -11.99 19.80 2.36
C PHE A 148 -13.17 20.22 1.49
N ARG A 149 -14.06 19.28 1.16
CA ARG A 149 -15.32 19.54 0.45
C ARG A 149 -16.27 20.43 1.26
N ASP A 150 -16.27 20.27 2.57
CA ASP A 150 -17.03 21.12 3.50
C ASP A 150 -16.39 22.53 3.67
N GLY A 151 -15.34 22.83 2.92
CA GLY A 151 -14.67 24.14 2.90
C GLY A 151 -13.63 24.35 4.00
N LYS A 152 -13.32 23.32 4.78
CA LYS A 152 -12.35 23.40 5.90
C LYS A 152 -11.00 22.78 5.51
N CYS A 153 -9.95 23.09 6.27
CA CYS A 153 -8.64 22.46 6.13
C CYS A 153 -8.35 21.63 7.39
N THR A 154 -7.62 20.52 7.24
CA THR A 154 -7.28 19.64 8.38
C THR A 154 -5.82 19.83 8.78
N PHE A 155 -5.54 20.00 10.07
CA PHE A 155 -4.15 20.06 10.56
C PHE A 155 -3.47 18.69 10.39
N GLY A 156 -2.27 18.69 9.82
CA GLY A 156 -1.46 17.47 9.60
C GLY A 156 -1.83 16.67 8.34
N ASP A 157 -2.82 17.12 7.55
CA ASP A 157 -3.05 16.55 6.22
C ASP A 157 -1.95 17.03 5.27
N MET A 158 -1.05 16.12 4.88
CA MET A 158 0.11 16.44 4.06
C MET A 158 -0.20 16.57 2.56
N ASN A 159 -1.43 16.31 2.12
CA ASN A 159 -1.79 16.53 0.73
C ASN A 159 -2.04 18.02 0.47
N TYR A 160 -1.05 18.68 -0.12
CA TYR A 160 -1.08 20.11 -0.44
C TYR A 160 -2.33 20.55 -1.21
N LYS A 161 -2.91 19.69 -2.06
CA LYS A 161 -4.08 20.01 -2.89
C LYS A 161 -5.38 20.14 -2.08
N ARG A 162 -5.41 19.66 -0.83
CA ARG A 162 -6.56 19.72 0.08
C ARG A 162 -6.48 20.87 1.08
N HIS A 163 -5.74 21.93 0.72
CA HIS A 163 -5.64 23.16 1.50
C HIS A 163 -5.87 24.38 0.63
N ARG A 164 -6.52 25.38 1.19
CA ARG A 164 -6.88 26.63 0.49
C ARG A 164 -5.89 27.72 0.86
N ASP A 165 -5.61 28.60 -0.11
CA ASP A 165 -4.83 29.81 0.09
C ASP A 165 -3.45 29.56 0.70
N VAL A 166 -2.84 28.39 0.42
CA VAL A 166 -1.54 28.05 0.95
C VAL A 166 -0.51 29.06 0.48
N ARG A 167 0.27 29.61 1.42
CA ARG A 167 1.26 30.65 1.14
C ARG A 167 2.66 30.12 1.41
N TYR A 168 3.57 30.41 0.49
CA TYR A 168 4.99 30.19 0.71
C TYR A 168 5.55 31.30 1.62
N SER A 169 6.39 30.91 2.58
CA SER A 169 7.19 31.81 3.41
C SER A 169 8.67 31.55 3.14
N ASN A 170 9.41 32.62 2.87
CA ASN A 170 10.87 32.59 2.80
C ASN A 170 11.53 32.70 4.20
N GLU A 171 10.76 32.90 5.27
CA GLU A 171 11.29 32.96 6.63
C GLU A 171 11.69 31.55 7.11
N TYR A 172 12.78 31.43 7.87
CA TYR A 172 13.27 30.13 8.32
C TYR A 172 12.36 29.49 9.40
N PRO A 173 11.94 28.21 9.26
CA PRO A 173 12.17 27.32 8.11
C PRO A 173 11.32 27.74 6.90
N ALA A 174 11.97 27.81 5.73
CA ALA A 174 11.29 28.13 4.48
C ALA A 174 10.32 27.01 4.10
N GLY A 175 9.21 27.39 3.47
CA GLY A 175 8.20 26.43 3.04
C GLY A 175 6.80 27.00 2.99
N CYS A 176 5.84 26.13 2.74
CA CYS A 176 4.44 26.50 2.58
C CYS A 176 3.65 26.32 3.87
N ARG A 177 2.77 27.27 4.21
CA ARG A 177 1.86 27.18 5.34
C ARG A 177 0.41 27.36 4.91
N CYS A 178 -0.46 26.47 5.39
CA CYS A 178 -1.90 26.66 5.30
C CYS A 178 -2.34 27.69 6.36
N PRO A 179 -2.93 28.83 5.98
CA PRO A 179 -3.35 29.85 6.94
C PRO A 179 -4.57 29.40 7.77
N HIS A 180 -5.32 28.41 7.31
CA HIS A 180 -6.58 27.99 7.92
C HIS A 180 -6.40 26.95 9.03
N CYS A 181 -5.49 26.00 8.86
CA CYS A 181 -5.26 24.93 9.84
C CYS A 181 -3.84 24.93 10.44
N GLY A 182 -2.90 25.71 9.88
CA GLY A 182 -1.53 25.79 10.37
C GLY A 182 -0.61 24.66 9.93
N THR A 183 -1.08 23.73 9.07
CA THR A 183 -0.21 22.71 8.45
C THR A 183 0.92 23.39 7.68
N PHE A 184 2.12 22.84 7.82
CA PHE A 184 3.33 23.41 7.27
C PHE A 184 4.11 22.34 6.49
N TRP A 185 4.50 22.66 5.26
CA TRP A 185 5.34 21.85 4.40
C TRP A 185 6.68 22.55 4.26
N ILE A 186 7.73 21.92 4.78
CA ILE A 186 9.11 22.40 4.65
C ILE A 186 9.55 22.14 3.20
N ASP A 187 10.29 23.10 2.65
CA ASP A 187 10.99 22.98 1.36
C ASP A 187 12.26 22.10 1.48
#